data_AF-Q6TFZ5-F1
#
_entry.id   AF-Q6TFZ5-F1
#
_cell.length_a   1.000
_cell.length_b   1.000
_cell.length_c   1.000
_cell.angle_alpha   90.00
_cell.angle_beta   90.00
_cell.angle_gamma   90.00
#
_symmetry.space_group_name_H-M   'P 1'
#
loop_
_entity.id
_entity.type
_entity.pdbx_description
1 polymer ?
#
loop_
_entity_poly.entity_id
_entity_poly.type
_entity_poly.pdbx_seq_one_letter_code
_entity_poly.pdbx_strand_id
1 'polypeptide(L)'
;MIQSRNKYLQFMLVLLAAWAIAWGALFVMGQTVLLYGLGKNVMFFSGCAVLVYLLCVFLVYRRWVAPLPVVGQLRNVGAPWLVGAMSVVYVGEFLLGKVLDLPAEPFMTALFADKSIPDVILTLLAVFILAPLNEEILFRGIMLNVFRSRYRCTMWLGALITSLLFAAAHSQYQNLLTLAEMFLVGMITSAARIRSGGLLLPVLLHMEATVLGLLLG
;
A
#
# COMPACT_ATOMS: atom_id res chain seq x y z
N MET A 1 14.16 -3.89 -23.05
CA MET A 1 13.72 -4.96 -22.13
C MET A 1 14.91 -5.89 -21.96
N ILE A 2 15.46 -6.06 -20.76
CA ILE A 2 16.49 -7.08 -20.54
C ILE A 2 15.77 -8.44 -20.52
N GLN A 3 15.41 -8.95 -21.71
CA GLN A 3 15.00 -10.33 -21.87
C GLN A 3 16.28 -11.16 -21.87
N SER A 4 16.83 -11.42 -20.67
CA SER A 4 17.84 -12.46 -20.59
C SER A 4 17.15 -13.77 -20.98
N ARG A 5 17.82 -14.60 -21.79
CA ARG A 5 17.34 -15.98 -22.05
C ARG A 5 17.26 -16.80 -20.74
N ASN A 6 17.85 -16.30 -19.65
CA ASN A 6 17.93 -16.95 -18.35
C ASN A 6 16.85 -16.43 -17.38
N LYS A 7 15.78 -17.20 -17.23
CA LYS A 7 14.66 -16.89 -16.33
C LYS A 7 15.08 -16.73 -14.86
N TYR A 8 16.14 -17.41 -14.41
CA TYR A 8 16.66 -17.27 -13.05
C TYR A 8 17.32 -15.91 -12.85
N LEU A 9 18.12 -15.47 -13.81
CA LEU A 9 18.73 -14.13 -13.76
C LEU A 9 17.66 -13.04 -13.74
N GLN A 10 16.62 -13.17 -14.56
CA GLN A 10 15.51 -12.21 -14.55
C GLN A 10 14.79 -12.18 -13.19
N PHE A 11 14.51 -13.34 -12.61
CA PHE A 11 13.90 -13.44 -11.28
C PHE A 11 14.79 -12.78 -10.20
N MET A 12 16.09 -13.10 -10.19
CA MET A 12 17.04 -12.50 -9.25
C MET A 12 17.10 -10.98 -9.38
N LEU A 13 17.13 -10.46 -10.61
CA LEU A 13 17.12 -9.01 -10.85
C LEU A 13 15.84 -8.35 -10.31
N VAL A 14 14.68 -8.96 -10.52
CA VAL A 14 13.39 -8.44 -10.02
C VAL A 14 13.34 -8.47 -8.49
N LEU A 15 13.80 -9.56 -7.87
CA LEU A 15 13.86 -9.72 -6.42
C LEU A 15 14.81 -8.71 -5.78
N LEU A 16 16.05 -8.60 -6.29
CA LEU A 16 17.04 -7.65 -5.79
C LEU A 16 16.59 -6.20 -5.99
N ALA A 17 15.95 -5.90 -7.12
CA ALA A 17 15.34 -4.59 -7.33
C ALA A 17 14.24 -4.32 -6.29
N ALA A 18 13.32 -5.26 -6.07
CA ALA A 18 12.26 -5.07 -5.08
C ALA A 18 12.81 -4.82 -3.68
N TRP A 19 13.84 -5.58 -3.27
CA TRP A 19 14.51 -5.40 -1.99
C TRP A 19 15.20 -4.04 -1.89
N ALA A 20 16.01 -3.66 -2.89
CA ALA A 20 16.74 -2.39 -2.89
C ALA A 20 15.79 -1.18 -2.89
N ILE A 21 14.66 -1.29 -3.62
CA ILE A 21 13.67 -0.21 -3.69
C ILE A 21 12.91 -0.04 -2.37
N ALA A 22 12.54 -1.16 -1.72
CA ALA A 22 11.90 -1.10 -0.41
C ALA A 22 12.84 -0.45 0.63
N TRP A 23 14.11 -0.86 0.66
CA TRP A 23 15.10 -0.23 1.54
C TRP A 23 15.35 1.23 1.22
N GLY A 24 15.40 1.59 -0.07
CA GLY A 24 15.55 2.99 -0.47
C GLY A 24 14.35 3.85 -0.06
N ALA A 25 13.12 3.32 -0.13
CA ALA A 25 11.93 4.02 0.34
C ALA A 25 11.99 4.26 1.86
N LEU A 26 12.35 3.24 2.64
CA LEU A 26 12.56 3.37 4.09
C LEU A 26 13.68 4.36 4.43
N PHE A 27 14.79 4.32 3.69
CA PHE A 27 15.90 5.25 3.86
C PHE A 27 15.46 6.70 3.60
N VAL A 28 14.78 6.97 2.48
CA VAL A 28 14.28 8.31 2.14
C VAL A 28 13.30 8.81 3.18
N MET A 29 12.39 7.95 3.64
CA MET A 29 11.47 8.28 4.74
C MET A 29 12.25 8.66 6.00
N GLY A 30 13.24 7.86 6.40
CA GLY A 30 14.10 8.12 7.56
C GLY A 30 14.90 9.41 7.45
N GLN A 31 15.48 9.72 6.28
CA GLN A 31 16.16 11.00 6.04
C GLN A 31 15.19 12.17 6.17
N THR A 32 13.95 12.03 5.70
CA THR A 32 12.95 13.08 5.83
C THR A 32 12.57 13.31 7.29
N VAL A 33 12.42 12.25 8.09
CA VAL A 33 12.18 12.37 9.54
C VAL A 33 13.36 13.04 10.25
N LEU A 34 14.61 12.73 9.86
CA LEU A 34 15.79 13.39 10.42
C LEU A 34 15.87 14.88 10.07
N LEU A 35 15.48 15.27 8.85
CA LEU A 35 15.53 16.66 8.38
C LEU A 35 14.41 17.53 8.94
N TYR A 36 13.19 17.00 9.02
CA TYR A 36 12.00 17.78 9.41
C TYR A 36 11.53 17.51 10.85
N GLY A 37 12.13 16.53 11.53
CA GLY A 37 11.75 16.09 12.87
C GLY A 37 10.40 15.35 12.90
N LEU A 38 9.99 14.94 14.11
CA LEU A 38 8.69 14.31 14.38
C LEU A 38 7.54 15.34 14.47
N GLY A 39 7.61 16.39 13.65
CA GLY A 39 6.62 17.46 13.65
C GLY A 39 5.25 17.01 13.11
N LYS A 40 4.22 17.84 13.32
CA LYS A 40 2.83 17.54 12.94
C LYS A 40 2.68 17.15 11.47
N ASN A 41 3.50 17.70 10.57
CA ASN A 41 3.39 17.49 9.12
C ASN A 41 4.39 16.48 8.56
N VAL A 42 5.07 15.70 9.43
CA VAL A 42 6.10 14.74 9.01
C VAL A 42 5.58 13.71 8.00
N MET A 43 4.36 13.20 8.18
CA MET A 43 3.74 12.22 7.26
C MET A 43 3.57 12.79 5.84
N PHE A 44 3.23 14.08 5.73
CA PHE A 44 3.05 14.72 4.43
C PHE A 44 4.41 14.87 3.71
N PHE A 45 5.41 15.43 4.41
CA PHE A 45 6.73 15.64 3.80
C PHE A 45 7.43 14.32 3.48
N SER A 46 7.35 13.33 4.37
CA SER A 46 7.91 12.00 4.12
C SER A 46 7.19 11.29 2.98
N GLY A 47 5.86 11.38 2.92
CA GLY A 47 5.06 10.86 1.82
C GLY A 47 5.45 11.47 0.47
N CYS A 48 5.67 12.78 0.40
CA CYS A 48 6.12 13.47 -0.81
C CYS A 48 7.52 13.02 -1.24
N ALA A 49 8.47 12.96 -0.30
CA ALA A 49 9.85 12.54 -0.59
C ALA A 49 9.90 11.09 -1.09
N VAL A 50 9.18 10.19 -0.43
CA VAL A 50 9.05 8.78 -0.84
C VAL A 50 8.37 8.67 -2.20
N LEU A 51 7.33 9.46 -2.48
CA LEU A 51 6.65 9.43 -3.78
C LEU A 51 7.58 9.87 -4.90
N VAL A 52 8.34 10.95 -4.72
CA VAL A 52 9.33 11.40 -5.70
C VAL A 52 10.37 10.30 -5.97
N TYR A 53 10.91 9.70 -4.90
CA TYR A 53 11.84 8.57 -5.01
C TYR A 53 11.22 7.39 -5.79
N LEU A 54 10.03 6.97 -5.39
CA LEU A 54 9.33 5.84 -5.99
C LEU A 54 8.98 6.12 -7.46
N LEU A 55 8.57 7.33 -7.83
CA LEU A 55 8.30 7.68 -9.23
C LEU A 55 9.56 7.61 -10.10
N CYS A 56 10.68 8.16 -9.63
CA CYS A 56 11.96 8.08 -10.34
C CYS A 56 12.38 6.62 -10.58
N VAL A 57 12.33 5.81 -9.52
CA VAL A 57 12.68 4.39 -9.59
C VAL A 57 11.68 3.60 -10.41
N PHE A 58 10.39 3.90 -10.29
CA PHE A 58 9.30 3.25 -11.01
C PHE A 58 9.49 3.36 -12.51
N LEU A 59 9.85 4.55 -13.00
CA LEU A 59 10.11 4.80 -14.43
C LEU A 59 11.28 3.94 -14.95
N VAL A 60 12.34 3.79 -14.15
CA VAL A 60 13.48 2.93 -14.48
C VAL A 60 13.07 1.45 -14.44
N TYR A 61 12.41 1.03 -13.36
CA TYR A 61 11.97 -0.35 -13.13
C TYR A 61 11.04 -0.83 -14.25
N ARG A 62 10.01 -0.05 -14.60
CA ARG A 62 9.05 -0.43 -15.65
C ARG A 62 9.68 -0.53 -17.04
N ARG A 63 10.76 0.21 -17.27
CA ARG A 63 11.43 0.31 -18.58
C ARG A 63 12.51 -0.76 -18.77
N TRP A 64 13.19 -1.15 -17.70
CA TRP A 64 14.40 -1.98 -17.77
C TRP A 64 14.31 -3.30 -17.02
N VAL A 65 13.51 -3.40 -15.95
CA VAL A 65 13.44 -4.57 -15.07
C VAL A 65 12.22 -5.44 -15.39
N ALA A 66 11.01 -4.93 -15.18
CA ALA A 66 9.79 -5.69 -15.40
C ALA A 66 8.59 -4.80 -15.78
N PRO A 67 7.71 -5.26 -16.69
CA PRO A 67 6.59 -4.46 -17.16
C PRO A 67 5.58 -4.21 -16.04
N LEU A 68 5.26 -2.94 -15.84
CA LEU A 68 4.38 -2.47 -14.78
C LEU A 68 3.37 -1.46 -15.37
N PRO A 69 2.19 -1.91 -15.80
CA PRO A 69 1.14 -1.03 -16.31
C PRO A 69 0.58 -0.13 -15.20
N VAL A 70 0.47 1.18 -15.48
CA VAL A 70 -0.17 2.13 -14.56
C VAL A 70 -1.69 1.94 -14.61
N VAL A 71 -2.27 2.03 -15.81
CA VAL A 71 -3.69 1.80 -16.05
C VAL A 71 -3.88 0.36 -16.52
N GLY A 72 -4.74 -0.37 -15.81
CA GLY A 72 -5.16 -1.73 -16.14
C GLY A 72 -6.59 -1.77 -16.67
N GLN A 73 -7.15 -2.97 -16.76
CA GLN A 73 -8.57 -3.16 -17.08
C GLN A 73 -9.43 -2.81 -15.85
N LEU A 74 -10.44 -1.94 -16.03
CA LEU A 74 -11.42 -1.61 -14.99
C LEU A 74 -12.78 -2.29 -15.21
N ARG A 75 -13.06 -2.72 -16.45
CA ARG A 75 -14.31 -3.40 -16.82
C ARG A 75 -14.13 -4.91 -16.72
N ASN A 76 -15.16 -5.62 -16.26
CA ASN A 76 -15.20 -7.08 -16.16
C ASN A 76 -14.12 -7.72 -15.26
N VAL A 77 -13.55 -6.95 -14.33
CA VAL A 77 -12.57 -7.43 -13.34
C VAL A 77 -13.17 -7.65 -11.95
N GLY A 78 -14.49 -7.51 -11.83
CA GLY A 78 -15.22 -7.62 -10.57
C GLY A 78 -14.95 -6.45 -9.61
N ALA A 79 -14.69 -5.24 -10.12
CA ALA A 79 -14.44 -4.06 -9.31
C ALA A 79 -15.55 -3.78 -8.27
N PRO A 80 -16.86 -3.85 -8.58
CA PRO A 80 -17.91 -3.65 -7.58
C PRO A 80 -17.85 -4.66 -6.42
N TRP A 81 -17.44 -5.91 -6.69
CA TRP A 81 -17.27 -6.91 -5.65
C TRP A 81 -16.07 -6.62 -4.74
N LEU A 82 -15.02 -5.98 -5.29
CA LEU A 82 -13.85 -5.59 -4.50
C LEU A 82 -14.15 -4.38 -3.61
N VAL A 83 -14.91 -3.41 -4.12
CA VAL A 83 -15.46 -2.28 -3.33
C VAL A 83 -16.36 -2.81 -2.21
N GLY A 84 -17.31 -3.68 -2.54
CA GLY A 84 -18.17 -4.31 -1.54
C GLY A 84 -17.40 -5.12 -0.50
N ALA A 85 -16.36 -5.85 -0.91
CA ALA A 85 -15.49 -6.58 0.01
C ALA A 85 -14.72 -5.64 0.95
N MET A 86 -14.22 -4.50 0.44
CA MET A 86 -13.54 -3.49 1.26
C MET A 86 -14.50 -2.92 2.31
N SER A 87 -15.70 -2.50 1.88
CA SER A 87 -16.75 -2.01 2.75
C SER A 87 -17.14 -3.03 3.84
N VAL A 88 -17.29 -4.32 3.50
CA VAL A 88 -17.60 -5.38 4.46
C VAL A 88 -16.48 -5.58 5.48
N VAL A 89 -15.21 -5.47 5.06
CA VAL A 89 -14.07 -5.58 5.98
C VAL A 89 -14.12 -4.47 7.04
N TYR A 90 -14.24 -3.20 6.62
CA TYR A 90 -14.27 -2.07 7.55
C TYR A 90 -15.52 -2.04 8.45
N VAL A 91 -16.70 -2.33 7.89
CA VAL A 91 -17.93 -2.41 8.71
C VAL A 91 -17.86 -3.59 9.68
N GLY A 92 -17.28 -4.72 9.25
CA GLY A 92 -17.11 -5.90 10.08
C GLY A 92 -16.13 -5.66 11.24
N GLU A 93 -14.99 -5.03 10.95
CA GLU A 93 -14.01 -4.57 11.94
C GLU A 93 -14.70 -3.67 12.98
N PHE A 94 -15.37 -2.61 12.53
CA PHE A 94 -16.03 -1.65 13.41
C PHE A 94 -17.07 -2.29 14.33
N LEU A 95 -17.98 -3.08 13.77
CA LEU A 95 -19.03 -3.74 14.53
C LEU A 95 -18.45 -4.75 15.52
N LEU A 96 -17.45 -5.52 15.12
CA LEU A 96 -16.81 -6.49 16.00
C LEU A 96 -16.02 -5.79 17.11
N GLY A 97 -15.33 -4.69 16.81
CA GLY A 97 -14.64 -3.86 17.78
C GLY A 97 -15.61 -3.31 18.85
N LYS A 98 -16.80 -2.86 18.44
CA LYS A 98 -17.86 -2.44 19.39
C LYS A 98 -18.40 -3.59 20.24
N VAL A 99 -18.62 -4.77 19.66
CA VAL A 99 -19.09 -5.96 20.40
C VAL A 99 -18.06 -6.43 21.41
N LEU A 100 -16.78 -6.33 21.08
CA LEU A 100 -15.67 -6.74 21.94
C LEU A 100 -15.19 -5.63 22.90
N ASP A 101 -15.82 -4.45 22.86
CA ASP A 101 -15.45 -3.26 23.65
C ASP A 101 -13.95 -2.91 23.51
N LEU A 102 -13.43 -3.00 22.28
CA LEU A 102 -12.03 -2.66 22.00
C LEU A 102 -11.83 -1.14 22.08
N PRO A 103 -10.72 -0.69 22.69
CA PRO A 103 -10.39 0.73 22.71
C PRO A 103 -10.07 1.23 21.29
N ALA A 104 -10.37 2.52 21.04
CA ALA A 104 -9.97 3.18 19.81
C ALA A 104 -8.44 3.14 19.66
N GLU A 105 -7.97 3.03 18.41
CA GLU A 105 -6.54 2.98 18.13
C GLU A 105 -5.84 4.28 18.57
N PRO A 106 -4.80 4.21 19.42
CA PRO A 106 -4.09 5.41 19.89
C PRO A 106 -3.50 6.21 18.73
N PHE A 107 -3.02 5.52 17.69
CA PHE A 107 -2.51 6.15 16.47
C PHE A 107 -3.59 7.00 15.77
N MET A 108 -4.81 6.48 15.61
CA MET A 108 -5.92 7.22 14.98
C MET A 108 -6.33 8.43 15.81
N THR A 109 -6.35 8.27 17.14
CA THR A 109 -6.67 9.38 18.05
C THR A 109 -5.60 10.49 17.98
N ALA A 110 -4.33 10.12 17.94
CA ALA A 110 -3.21 11.06 17.82
C ALA A 110 -3.09 11.68 16.42
N LEU A 111 -3.65 11.03 15.39
CA LEU A 111 -3.51 11.44 13.99
C LEU A 111 -4.01 12.86 13.75
N PHE A 112 -5.07 13.29 14.44
CA PHE A 112 -5.65 14.64 14.30
C PHE A 112 -5.52 15.53 15.54
N ALA A 113 -4.96 14.99 16.63
CA ALA A 113 -4.79 15.70 17.88
C ALA A 113 -3.94 16.97 17.71
N ASP A 114 -4.38 18.07 18.35
CA ASP A 114 -3.69 19.36 18.42
C ASP A 114 -3.32 19.98 17.06
N LYS A 115 -3.96 19.58 15.96
CA LYS A 115 -3.67 20.11 14.61
C LYS A 115 -4.45 21.38 14.29
N SER A 116 -3.78 22.34 13.67
CA SER A 116 -4.46 23.48 13.03
C SER A 116 -5.16 23.02 11.74
N ILE A 117 -6.08 23.83 11.20
CA ILE A 117 -6.77 23.50 9.93
C ILE A 117 -5.78 23.18 8.79
N PRO A 118 -4.71 23.97 8.56
CA PRO A 118 -3.69 23.62 7.57
C PRO A 118 -3.04 22.24 7.83
N ASP A 119 -2.72 21.92 9.08
CA ASP A 119 -2.09 20.64 9.43
C ASP A 119 -3.06 19.46 9.19
N VAL A 120 -4.36 19.64 9.44
CA VAL A 120 -5.39 18.65 9.13
C VAL A 120 -5.46 18.41 7.63
N ILE A 121 -5.46 19.46 6.81
CA ILE A 121 -5.48 19.34 5.34
C ILE A 121 -4.25 18.55 4.85
N LEU A 122 -3.06 18.88 5.35
CA LEU A 122 -1.83 18.15 4.98
C LEU A 122 -1.90 16.68 5.41
N THR A 123 -2.49 16.40 6.57
CA THR A 123 -2.68 15.03 7.07
C THR A 123 -3.63 14.25 6.17
N LEU A 124 -4.76 14.86 5.78
CA LEU A 124 -5.71 14.26 4.85
C LEU A 124 -5.08 13.98 3.48
N LEU A 125 -4.30 14.93 2.93
CA LEU A 125 -3.56 14.69 1.69
C LEU A 125 -2.55 13.55 1.83
N ALA A 126 -1.88 13.45 2.98
CA ALA A 126 -0.93 12.38 3.24
C ALA A 126 -1.62 11.01 3.26
N VAL A 127 -2.68 10.83 4.06
CA VAL A 127 -3.34 9.53 4.22
C VAL A 127 -4.23 9.17 3.04
N PHE A 128 -4.89 10.13 2.40
CA PHE A 128 -5.84 9.86 1.32
C PHE A 128 -5.19 9.79 -0.07
N ILE A 129 -4.04 10.44 -0.28
CA ILE A 129 -3.39 10.48 -1.60
C ILE A 129 -2.00 9.85 -1.54
N LEU A 130 -1.12 10.36 -0.69
CA LEU A 130 0.30 9.96 -0.72
C LEU A 130 0.50 8.51 -0.27
N ALA A 131 -0.16 8.09 0.82
CA ALA A 131 -0.08 6.72 1.33
C ALA A 131 -0.59 5.70 0.28
N PRO A 132 -1.83 5.79 -0.27
CA PRO A 132 -2.29 4.90 -1.32
C PRO A 132 -1.35 4.83 -2.54
N LEU A 133 -0.82 5.97 -2.99
CA LEU A 133 0.11 5.98 -4.12
C LEU A 133 1.43 5.28 -3.80
N ASN A 134 2.07 5.65 -2.69
CA ASN A 134 3.36 5.09 -2.27
C ASN A 134 3.26 3.60 -2.02
N GLU A 135 2.25 3.19 -1.26
CA GLU A 135 2.11 1.82 -0.81
C GLU A 135 1.69 0.92 -1.97
N GLU A 136 0.78 1.33 -2.85
CA GLU A 136 0.40 0.48 -3.98
C GLU A 136 1.51 0.40 -5.05
N ILE A 137 2.30 1.46 -5.25
CA ILE A 137 3.51 1.38 -6.09
C ILE A 137 4.51 0.37 -5.50
N LEU A 138 4.76 0.45 -4.19
CA LEU A 138 5.75 -0.42 -3.54
C LEU A 138 5.26 -1.87 -3.46
N PHE A 139 4.12 -2.12 -2.81
CA PHE A 139 3.63 -3.46 -2.53
C PHE A 139 3.05 -4.14 -3.79
N ARG A 140 2.16 -3.48 -4.55
CA ARG A 140 1.45 -4.12 -5.68
C ARG A 140 2.22 -3.93 -6.98
N GLY A 141 2.91 -2.81 -7.11
CA GLY A 141 3.79 -2.49 -8.22
C GLY A 141 5.03 -3.35 -8.26
N ILE A 142 5.82 -3.29 -7.20
CA ILE A 142 7.20 -3.78 -7.19
C ILE A 142 7.30 -5.14 -6.48
N MET A 143 6.85 -5.24 -5.22
CA MET A 143 7.03 -6.45 -4.41
C MET A 143 6.21 -7.63 -4.93
N LEU A 144 4.91 -7.44 -5.21
CA LEU A 144 4.05 -8.49 -5.76
C LEU A 144 4.55 -8.98 -7.13
N ASN A 145 5.20 -8.09 -7.90
CA ASN A 145 5.69 -8.41 -9.24
C ASN A 145 6.90 -9.37 -9.23
N VAL A 146 7.58 -9.54 -8.09
CA VAL A 146 8.57 -10.63 -7.86
C VAL A 146 7.96 -12.01 -8.10
N PHE A 147 6.68 -12.17 -7.79
CA PHE A 147 5.96 -13.44 -7.90
C PHE A 147 5.31 -13.65 -9.26
N ARG A 148 5.52 -12.73 -10.21
CA ARG A 148 4.96 -12.82 -11.55
C ARG A 148 5.57 -13.99 -12.29
N SER A 149 4.73 -14.96 -12.62
CA SER A 149 5.11 -16.14 -13.40
C SER A 149 4.00 -16.55 -14.37
N ARG A 150 4.23 -17.63 -15.11
CA ARG A 150 3.19 -18.25 -15.96
C ARG A 150 2.01 -18.83 -15.14
N TYR A 151 2.21 -19.05 -13.85
CA TYR A 151 1.25 -19.71 -12.98
C TYR A 151 0.54 -18.68 -12.10
N ARG A 152 -0.79 -18.73 -12.08
CA ARG A 152 -1.59 -17.83 -11.23
C ARG A 152 -1.36 -18.08 -9.74
N CYS A 153 -1.05 -19.32 -9.33
CA CYS A 153 -0.81 -19.65 -7.93
C CYS A 153 0.37 -18.89 -7.32
N THR A 154 1.42 -18.59 -8.11
CA THR A 154 2.57 -17.82 -7.59
C THR A 154 2.17 -16.39 -7.26
N MET A 155 1.31 -15.77 -8.09
CA MET A 155 0.79 -14.43 -7.81
C MET A 155 -0.05 -14.40 -6.53
N TRP A 156 -0.85 -15.43 -6.27
CA TRP A 156 -1.65 -15.52 -5.04
C TRP A 156 -0.79 -15.81 -3.80
N LEU A 157 0.28 -16.60 -3.94
CA LEU A 157 1.31 -16.73 -2.89
C LEU A 157 1.98 -15.39 -2.62
N GLY A 158 2.31 -14.63 -3.68
CA GLY A 158 2.82 -13.28 -3.56
C GLY A 158 1.84 -12.33 -2.88
N ALA A 159 0.55 -12.43 -3.19
CA ALA A 159 -0.50 -11.65 -2.53
C ALA A 159 -0.54 -11.93 -1.04
N LEU A 160 -0.49 -13.20 -0.63
CA LEU A 160 -0.43 -13.60 0.78
C LEU A 160 0.80 -13.00 1.48
N ILE A 161 1.99 -13.21 0.92
CA ILE A 161 3.25 -12.74 1.52
C ILE A 161 3.30 -11.21 1.60
N THR A 162 2.97 -10.52 0.51
CA THR A 162 3.01 -9.04 0.49
C THR A 162 1.93 -8.41 1.36
N SER A 163 0.79 -9.07 1.57
CA SER A 163 -0.25 -8.59 2.50
C SER A 163 0.14 -8.78 3.96
N LEU A 164 0.86 -9.86 4.29
CA LEU A 164 1.45 -10.03 5.63
C LEU A 164 2.51 -8.94 5.90
N LEU A 165 3.36 -8.65 4.91
CA LEU A 165 4.35 -7.57 5.03
C LEU A 165 3.68 -6.20 5.13
N PHE A 166 2.57 -5.98 4.41
CA PHE A 166 1.78 -4.77 4.49
C PHE A 166 1.19 -4.56 5.90
N ALA A 167 0.59 -5.59 6.48
CA ALA A 167 0.10 -5.55 7.85
C ALA A 167 1.25 -5.33 8.87
N ALA A 168 2.40 -5.98 8.68
CA ALA A 168 3.57 -5.79 9.54
C ALA A 168 4.15 -4.36 9.46
N ALA A 169 4.08 -3.72 8.28
CA ALA A 169 4.45 -2.32 8.11
C ALA A 169 3.52 -1.35 8.84
N HIS A 170 2.31 -1.81 9.21
CA HIS A 170 1.32 -1.07 9.98
C HIS A 170 1.36 -1.36 11.49
N SER A 171 2.56 -1.69 12.02
CA SER A 171 2.76 -2.04 13.44
C SER A 171 2.55 -0.87 14.43
N GLN A 172 2.20 0.33 13.94
CA GLN A 172 1.69 1.40 14.78
C GLN A 172 0.31 1.11 15.39
N TYR A 173 -0.47 0.20 14.79
CA TYR A 173 -1.76 -0.25 15.34
C TYR A 173 -1.55 -1.31 16.41
N GLN A 174 -2.34 -1.24 17.48
CA GLN A 174 -2.18 -2.12 18.65
C GLN A 174 -3.23 -3.23 18.68
N ASN A 175 -4.43 -3.00 18.15
CA ASN A 175 -5.45 -4.03 18.16
C ASN A 175 -5.15 -5.06 17.07
N LEU A 176 -5.18 -6.34 17.46
CA LEU A 176 -4.98 -7.45 16.53
C LEU A 176 -6.04 -7.47 15.42
N LEU A 177 -7.24 -6.95 15.74
CA LEU A 177 -8.35 -6.81 14.80
C LEU A 177 -8.02 -5.82 13.67
N THR A 178 -7.47 -4.64 14.00
CA THR A 178 -6.97 -3.65 13.02
C THR A 178 -5.83 -4.21 12.17
N LEU A 179 -4.90 -4.98 12.76
CA LEU A 179 -3.82 -5.62 11.99
C LEU A 179 -4.36 -6.70 11.03
N ALA A 180 -5.40 -7.43 11.44
CA ALA A 180 -6.10 -8.37 10.57
C ALA A 180 -6.84 -7.62 9.44
N GLU A 181 -7.43 -6.46 9.72
CA GLU A 181 -7.98 -5.57 8.69
C GLU A 181 -6.91 -5.16 7.68
N MET A 182 -5.73 -4.67 8.12
CA MET A 182 -4.64 -4.29 7.22
C MET A 182 -4.19 -5.45 6.32
N PHE A 183 -4.16 -6.67 6.85
CA PHE A 183 -3.90 -7.86 6.04
C PHE A 183 -4.98 -8.08 4.97
N LEU A 184 -6.26 -7.94 5.31
CA LEU A 184 -7.38 -8.11 4.37
C LEU A 184 -7.42 -7.00 3.33
N VAL A 185 -7.21 -5.74 3.71
CA VAL A 185 -7.00 -4.61 2.78
C VAL A 185 -5.90 -4.98 1.79
N GLY A 186 -4.80 -5.52 2.31
CA GLY A 186 -3.69 -5.94 1.47
C GLY A 186 -4.02 -7.07 0.48
N MET A 187 -4.86 -8.01 0.89
CA MET A 187 -5.34 -9.10 0.04
C MET A 187 -6.28 -8.59 -1.05
N ILE A 188 -7.17 -7.65 -0.72
CA ILE A 188 -8.13 -7.05 -1.66
C ILE A 188 -7.40 -6.24 -2.74
N THR A 189 -6.46 -5.38 -2.36
CA THR A 189 -5.65 -4.59 -3.32
C THR A 189 -4.73 -5.49 -4.16
N SER A 190 -4.21 -6.58 -3.61
CA SER A 190 -3.49 -7.59 -4.38
C SER A 190 -4.39 -8.30 -5.40
N ALA A 191 -5.62 -8.68 -5.01
CA ALA A 191 -6.60 -9.25 -5.92
C ALA A 191 -6.97 -8.27 -7.03
N ALA A 192 -7.15 -6.98 -6.70
CA ALA A 192 -7.39 -5.91 -7.65
C ALA A 192 -6.26 -5.79 -8.68
N ARG A 193 -5.00 -5.84 -8.24
CA ARG A 193 -3.84 -5.85 -9.14
C ARG A 193 -3.81 -7.09 -10.03
N ILE A 194 -4.07 -8.28 -9.48
CA ILE A 194 -4.06 -9.54 -10.23
C ILE A 194 -5.16 -9.54 -11.32
N ARG A 195 -6.35 -9.02 -11.00
CA ARG A 195 -7.49 -9.01 -11.93
C ARG A 195 -7.42 -7.88 -12.96
N SER A 196 -6.98 -6.68 -12.57
CA SER A 196 -6.90 -5.52 -13.48
C SER A 196 -5.61 -5.46 -14.29
N GLY A 197 -4.51 -6.04 -13.78
CA GLY A 197 -3.19 -5.96 -14.39
C GLY A 197 -2.49 -4.61 -14.25
N GLY A 198 -3.13 -3.60 -13.65
CA GLY A 198 -2.57 -2.25 -13.43
C GLY A 198 -2.66 -1.79 -11.98
N LEU A 199 -2.17 -0.57 -11.72
CA LEU A 199 -2.15 0.04 -10.38
C LEU A 199 -3.34 0.94 -10.08
N LEU A 200 -4.05 1.44 -11.10
CA LEU A 200 -5.16 2.37 -10.86
C LEU A 200 -6.26 1.77 -9.96
N LEU A 201 -6.71 0.55 -10.22
CA LEU A 201 -7.76 -0.09 -9.42
C LEU A 201 -7.34 -0.30 -7.95
N PRO A 202 -6.17 -0.90 -7.63
CA PRO A 202 -5.77 -1.03 -6.24
C PRO A 202 -5.56 0.31 -5.54
N VAL A 203 -5.05 1.35 -6.22
CA VAL A 203 -4.95 2.71 -5.65
C VAL A 203 -6.32 3.26 -5.28
N LEU A 204 -7.32 3.14 -6.17
CA LEU A 204 -8.67 3.63 -5.91
C LEU A 204 -9.35 2.88 -4.75
N LEU A 205 -9.15 1.56 -4.65
CA LEU A 205 -9.65 0.76 -3.52
C LEU A 205 -8.93 1.10 -2.22
N HIS A 206 -7.65 1.45 -2.26
CA HIS A 206 -6.92 1.90 -1.07
C HIS A 206 -7.41 3.30 -0.64
N MET A 207 -7.66 4.22 -1.57
CA MET A 207 -8.31 5.50 -1.26
C MET A 207 -9.69 5.30 -0.62
N GLU A 208 -10.48 4.36 -1.11
CA GLU A 208 -11.74 3.95 -0.47
C GLU A 208 -11.51 3.45 0.95
N ALA A 209 -10.54 2.56 1.15
CA ALA A 209 -10.16 2.05 2.47
C ALA A 209 -9.81 3.19 3.44
N THR A 210 -9.08 4.21 2.99
CA THR A 210 -8.80 5.40 3.80
C THR A 210 -10.07 6.14 4.19
N VAL A 211 -11.03 6.31 3.28
CA VAL A 211 -12.31 6.98 3.61
C VAL A 211 -13.08 6.19 4.64
N LEU A 212 -13.18 4.88 4.46
CA LEU A 212 -13.87 4.00 5.40
C LEU A 212 -13.19 4.04 6.77
N GLY A 213 -11.86 3.98 6.83
CA GLY A 213 -11.09 4.07 8.06
C GLY A 213 -11.22 5.42 8.77
N LEU A 214 -11.37 6.53 8.04
CA LEU A 214 -11.63 7.84 8.63
C LEU A 214 -13.08 8.00 9.13
N LEU A 215 -14.03 7.26 8.57
CA LEU A 215 -15.44 7.32 8.95
C LEU A 215 -15.80 6.36 10.09
N LEU A 216 -15.12 5.22 10.15
CA LEU A 216 -15.44 4.11 11.05
C LEU A 216 -14.38 3.86 12.12
N GLY A 217 -13.15 4.36 11.93
CA GLY A 217 -12.02 4.20 12.86
C GLY A 217 -11.91 5.27 13.94
#